data_AF-A0A2A4RH35-F1
#
_entry.id   AF-A0A2A4RH35-F1
#
_cell.length_a   1.000
_cell.length_b   1.000
_cell.length_c   1.000
_cell.angle_alpha   90.00
_cell.angle_beta   90.00
_cell.angle_gamma   90.00
#
_symmetry.space_group_name_H-M   'P 1'
#
loop_
_entity.id
_entity.type
_entity.pdbx_description
1 polymer ?
#
loop_
_entity_poly.entity_id
_entity_poly.type
_entity_poly.pdbx_seq_one_letter_code
_entity_poly.pdbx_strand_id
1 'polypeptide(L)'
;MADAVVTSKVGCDFYLRGQSITEQVTTMAENAINITEDDAQVRRLFQEIEHEIKMINREKISGITGTVSRKAFIDVASTTAKLRACYLAKVIELESSDDLKPSEISTLRGTRLMYEEALEGFSALQHALKRGYFDLTDN
;
A
#
# COMPACT_ATOMS: atom_id res chain seq x y z
N MET A 1 14.25 -18.54 41.71
CA MET A 1 14.54 -17.29 40.98
C MET A 1 14.76 -17.66 39.52
N ALA A 2 13.76 -17.41 38.69
CA ALA A 2 13.85 -17.56 37.24
C ALA A 2 12.90 -16.51 36.63
N ASP A 3 13.43 -15.32 36.36
CA ASP A 3 12.76 -14.31 35.56
C ASP A 3 13.12 -14.56 34.10
N ALA A 4 12.15 -15.06 33.33
CA ALA A 4 12.18 -15.00 31.88
C ALA A 4 11.04 -14.08 31.45
N VAL A 5 11.35 -12.80 31.31
CA VAL A 5 10.47 -11.81 30.67
C VAL A 5 10.41 -12.14 29.18
N VAL A 6 9.40 -12.93 28.80
CA VAL A 6 8.98 -13.06 27.40
C VAL A 6 8.03 -11.89 27.12
N THR A 7 8.59 -10.72 26.81
CA THR A 7 7.82 -9.62 26.24
C THR A 7 8.01 -9.62 24.73
N SER A 8 7.09 -10.33 24.07
CA SER A 8 6.36 -9.87 22.88
C SER A 8 7.15 -9.00 21.88
N LYS A 9 7.88 -9.68 21.00
CA LYS A 9 8.47 -9.12 19.77
C LYS A 9 7.42 -8.97 18.66
N VAL A 10 6.23 -8.47 18.97
CA VAL A 10 5.11 -8.38 18.00
C VAL A 10 4.79 -6.92 17.60
N GLY A 11 5.52 -5.94 18.15
CA GLY A 11 5.20 -4.51 17.95
C GLY A 11 6.00 -3.75 16.89
N CYS A 12 7.20 -4.21 16.51
CA CYS A 12 8.09 -3.41 15.65
C CYS A 12 8.12 -3.83 14.16
N ASP A 13 7.58 -5.00 13.82
CA ASP A 13 7.65 -5.52 12.45
C ASP A 13 6.58 -4.94 11.51
N PHE A 14 5.64 -4.14 12.02
CA PHE A 14 4.59 -3.53 11.19
C PHE A 14 5.08 -2.27 10.46
N TYR A 15 6.08 -1.57 11.00
CA TYR A 15 6.59 -0.34 10.39
C TYR A 15 7.63 -0.60 9.27
N LEU A 16 8.11 -1.83 9.14
CA LEU A 16 9.12 -2.21 8.15
C LEU A 16 8.57 -3.08 7.00
N ARG A 17 7.27 -3.39 7.01
CA ARG A 17 6.65 -4.31 6.04
C ARG A 17 5.98 -3.64 4.84
N GLY A 18 6.07 -2.31 4.74
CA GLY A 18 5.54 -1.50 3.63
C GLY A 18 6.58 -1.08 2.59
N GLN A 19 7.87 -1.41 2.78
CA GLN A 19 8.86 -1.07 1.77
C GLN A 19 8.80 -2.06 0.61
N SER A 20 8.13 -1.63 -0.46
CA SER A 20 8.27 -2.23 -1.78
C SER A 20 9.75 -2.42 -2.11
N ILE A 21 10.10 -3.44 -2.89
CA ILE A 21 11.43 -3.57 -3.52
C ILE A 21 11.84 -2.24 -4.19
N THR A 22 10.86 -1.46 -4.67
CA THR A 22 11.06 -0.10 -5.22
C THR A 22 11.53 0.93 -4.17
N GLU A 23 11.04 0.87 -2.93
CA GLU A 23 11.49 1.76 -1.84
C GLU A 23 12.88 1.38 -1.32
N GLN A 24 13.20 0.08 -1.30
CA GLN A 24 14.56 -0.39 -1.01
C GLN A 24 15.55 0.09 -2.08
N VAL A 25 15.19 0.02 -3.37
CA VAL A 25 15.99 0.57 -4.48
C VAL A 25 16.12 2.10 -4.39
N THR A 26 15.07 2.81 -3.95
CA THR A 26 15.12 4.27 -3.75
C THR A 26 16.07 4.64 -2.61
N THR A 27 16.07 3.87 -1.52
CA THR A 27 16.98 4.06 -0.37
C THR A 27 18.44 3.72 -0.72
N MET A 28 18.65 2.80 -1.68
CA MET A 28 19.99 2.53 -2.24
C MET A 28 20.49 3.67 -3.15
N ALA A 29 19.59 4.41 -3.80
CA ALA A 29 19.95 5.55 -4.64
C ALA A 29 20.34 6.80 -3.84
N GLU A 30 19.82 6.97 -2.62
CA GLU A 30 20.12 8.13 -1.77
C GLU A 30 21.54 8.11 -1.16
N ASN A 31 22.15 6.93 -1.03
CA ASN A 31 23.51 6.78 -0.49
C ASN A 31 24.63 6.89 -1.54
N ALA A 32 24.30 7.13 -2.81
CA ALA A 32 25.27 7.20 -3.91
C ALA A 32 25.81 8.61 -4.19
N ILE A 33 25.65 9.57 -3.27
CA ILE A 33 26.11 10.95 -3.44
C ILE A 33 27.63 11.04 -3.20
N ASN A 34 28.43 10.40 -4.06
CA ASN A 34 29.84 10.79 -4.25
C ASN A 34 30.48 10.20 -5.52
N ILE A 35 29.92 10.39 -6.72
CA ILE A 35 30.65 10.03 -7.95
C ILE A 35 30.49 11.12 -9.02
N THR A 36 31.60 11.68 -9.48
CA THR A 36 31.69 12.74 -10.49
C THR A 36 31.96 12.11 -11.87
N GLU A 37 31.26 12.59 -12.90
CA GLU A 37 31.30 12.21 -14.34
C GLU A 37 30.83 10.79 -14.75
N ASP A 38 31.19 9.73 -14.03
CA ASP A 38 30.63 8.35 -14.23
C ASP A 38 29.11 8.32 -13.95
N ASP A 39 28.68 9.23 -13.08
CA ASP A 39 27.30 9.51 -12.73
C ASP A 39 26.41 9.83 -13.93
N ALA A 40 26.91 10.50 -14.98
CA ALA A 40 26.05 10.92 -16.07
C ALA A 40 25.64 9.73 -16.96
N GLN A 41 26.56 8.78 -17.20
CA GLN A 41 26.27 7.57 -17.97
C GLN A 41 25.39 6.62 -17.15
N VAL A 42 25.71 6.45 -15.87
CA VAL A 42 24.90 5.66 -14.93
C VAL A 42 23.49 6.24 -14.81
N ARG A 43 23.33 7.56 -14.66
CA ARG A 43 22.01 8.23 -14.60
C ARG A 43 21.21 8.02 -15.89
N ARG A 44 21.82 8.10 -17.07
CA ARG A 44 21.14 7.83 -18.35
C ARG A 44 20.67 6.39 -18.44
N LEU A 45 21.53 5.44 -18.08
CA LEU A 45 21.18 4.03 -18.05
C LEU A 45 19.99 3.77 -17.10
N PHE A 46 20.01 4.35 -15.90
CA PHE A 46 18.87 4.25 -14.98
C PHE A 46 17.60 4.88 -15.55
N GLN A 47 17.69 6.03 -16.24
CA GLN A 47 16.54 6.64 -16.91
C GLN A 47 15.97 5.76 -18.04
N GLU A 48 16.83 5.11 -18.83
CA GLU A 48 16.44 4.16 -19.87
C GLU A 48 15.72 2.94 -19.27
N ILE A 49 16.29 2.35 -18.22
CA ILE A 49 15.68 1.22 -17.51
C ILE A 49 14.34 1.62 -16.86
N GLU A 50 14.27 2.79 -16.22
CA GLU A 50 13.02 3.30 -15.64
C GLU A 50 11.93 3.52 -16.71
N HIS A 51 12.33 4.00 -17.89
CA HIS A 51 11.42 4.15 -19.02
C HIS A 51 10.90 2.78 -19.49
N GLU A 52 11.77 1.80 -19.68
CA GLU A 52 11.38 0.44 -20.07
C GLU A 52 10.44 -0.21 -19.05
N ILE A 53 10.76 -0.11 -17.76
CA ILE A 53 9.90 -0.61 -16.67
C ILE A 53 8.52 0.05 -16.73
N LYS A 54 8.46 1.36 -16.94
CA LYS A 54 7.19 2.07 -17.08
C LYS A 54 6.38 1.58 -18.28
N MET A 55 7.02 1.36 -19.42
CA MET A 55 6.36 0.86 -20.63
C MET A 55 5.83 -0.56 -20.44
N ILE A 56 6.62 -1.47 -19.84
CA ILE A 56 6.21 -2.83 -19.51
C ILE A 56 5.02 -2.81 -18.54
N ASN A 57 5.10 -2.02 -17.47
CA ASN A 57 4.01 -1.90 -16.51
C ASN A 57 2.74 -1.36 -17.16
N ARG A 58 2.87 -0.36 -18.04
CA ARG A 58 1.72 0.19 -18.77
C ARG A 58 1.06 -0.86 -19.65
N GLU A 59 1.85 -1.60 -20.44
CA GLU A 59 1.34 -2.67 -21.30
C GLU A 59 0.65 -3.77 -20.47
N LYS A 60 1.31 -4.29 -19.43
CA LYS A 60 0.79 -5.41 -18.64
C LYS A 60 -0.42 -5.03 -17.81
N ILE A 61 -0.38 -3.88 -17.12
CA ILE A 61 -1.49 -3.42 -16.28
C ILE A 61 -2.69 -3.09 -17.14
N SER A 62 -2.54 -2.25 -18.17
CA SER A 62 -3.68 -1.90 -19.04
C SER A 62 -4.25 -3.11 -19.79
N GLY A 63 -3.43 -4.09 -20.17
CA GLY A 63 -3.90 -5.34 -20.77
C GLY A 63 -4.77 -6.19 -19.84
N ILE A 64 -4.55 -6.12 -18.52
CA ILE A 64 -5.33 -6.88 -17.52
C ILE A 64 -6.51 -6.06 -17.00
N THR A 65 -6.29 -4.80 -16.62
CA THR A 65 -7.32 -3.95 -15.99
C THR A 65 -8.24 -3.30 -17.01
N GLY A 66 -7.87 -3.31 -18.30
CA GLY A 66 -8.57 -2.58 -19.33
C GLY A 66 -8.55 -1.07 -19.06
N THR A 67 -9.64 -0.40 -19.45
CA THR A 67 -9.78 1.05 -19.25
C THR A 67 -10.26 1.34 -17.83
N VAL A 68 -9.48 2.13 -17.09
CA VAL A 68 -9.88 2.63 -15.76
C VAL A 68 -10.56 3.99 -15.94
N SER A 69 -11.85 4.07 -15.65
CA SER A 69 -12.57 5.35 -15.66
C SER A 69 -12.35 6.13 -14.37
N ARG A 70 -12.48 7.46 -14.45
CA ARG A 70 -12.49 8.34 -13.28
C ARG A 70 -13.55 7.88 -12.27
N LYS A 71 -14.72 7.47 -12.75
CA LYS A 71 -15.80 6.93 -11.91
C LYS A 71 -15.36 5.66 -11.16
N ALA A 72 -14.77 4.69 -11.84
CA ALA A 72 -14.30 3.46 -11.20
C ALA A 72 -13.26 3.76 -10.10
N PHE A 73 -12.35 4.70 -10.35
CA PHE A 73 -11.37 5.14 -9.36
C PHE A 73 -12.03 5.75 -8.11
N ILE A 74 -13.04 6.59 -8.29
CA ILE A 74 -13.83 7.19 -7.19
C ILE A 74 -14.64 6.11 -6.45
N ASP A 75 -15.22 5.14 -7.17
CA ASP A 75 -16.02 4.07 -6.57
C ASP A 75 -15.15 3.15 -5.69
N VAL A 76 -13.89 2.91 -6.06
CA VAL A 76 -12.92 2.21 -5.18
C VAL A 76 -12.63 3.03 -3.93
N ALA A 77 -12.34 4.32 -4.07
CA ALA A 77 -12.11 5.21 -2.92
C ALA A 77 -13.33 5.24 -1.97
N SER A 78 -14.53 5.31 -2.54
CA SER A 78 -15.80 5.25 -1.80
C SER A 78 -15.97 3.92 -1.07
N THR A 79 -15.58 2.80 -1.69
CA THR A 79 -15.62 1.48 -1.07
C THR A 79 -14.66 1.39 0.12
N THR A 80 -13.43 1.87 -0.03
CA THR A 80 -12.45 1.95 1.07
C THR A 80 -12.97 2.81 2.23
N ALA A 81 -13.60 3.95 1.93
CA ALA A 81 -14.20 4.83 2.94
C ALA A 81 -15.37 4.14 3.68
N LYS A 82 -16.22 3.40 2.95
CA LYS A 82 -17.31 2.62 3.55
C LYS A 82 -16.78 1.55 4.50
N LEU A 83 -15.75 0.80 4.11
CA LEU A 83 -15.15 -0.22 4.96
C LEU A 83 -14.49 0.37 6.21
N ARG A 84 -13.84 1.53 6.08
CA ARG A 84 -13.36 2.31 7.22
C ARG A 84 -14.50 2.65 8.17
N ALA A 85 -15.62 3.15 7.66
CA ALA A 85 -16.78 3.48 8.48
C ALA A 85 -17.35 2.25 9.21
N CYS A 86 -17.42 1.08 8.56
CA CYS A 86 -17.84 -0.16 9.20
C CYS A 86 -16.92 -0.58 10.34
N TYR A 87 -15.60 -0.51 10.14
CA TYR A 87 -14.63 -0.81 11.20
C TYR A 87 -14.77 0.16 12.37
N LEU A 88 -14.82 1.47 12.11
CA LEU A 88 -14.96 2.49 13.16
C LEU A 88 -16.29 2.36 13.92
N ALA A 89 -17.39 2.07 13.22
CA ALA A 89 -18.67 1.81 13.86
C ALA A 89 -18.58 0.61 14.82
N LYS A 90 -17.88 -0.46 14.44
CA LYS A 90 -17.69 -1.61 15.32
C LYS A 90 -16.78 -1.30 16.52
N VAL A 91 -15.74 -0.47 16.34
CA VAL A 91 -14.91 0.01 17.46
C VAL A 91 -15.77 0.77 18.48
N ILE A 92 -16.63 1.68 18.02
CA ILE A 92 -17.51 2.47 18.89
C ILE A 92 -18.56 1.59 19.57
N GLU A 93 -19.17 0.64 18.85
CA GLU A 93 -20.15 -0.30 19.42
C GLU A 93 -19.58 -1.11 20.59
N LEU A 94 -18.29 -1.46 20.53
CA LEU A 94 -17.62 -2.23 21.58
C LEU A 94 -17.20 -1.39 22.79
N GLU A 95 -17.10 -0.07 22.68
CA GLU A 95 -16.85 0.82 23.82
C GLU A 95 -18.02 0.79 24.81
N SER A 96 -19.23 0.62 24.31
CA SER A 96 -20.45 0.63 25.12
C SER A 96 -20.80 -0.74 25.74
N SER A 97 -19.92 -1.75 25.65
CA SER A 97 -20.16 -3.11 26.16
C SER A 97 -19.23 -3.45 27.33
N ASP A 98 -19.81 -3.74 28.50
CA ASP A 98 -19.07 -4.15 29.70
C ASP A 98 -18.61 -5.62 29.67
N ASP A 99 -19.17 -6.46 28.78
CA ASP A 99 -18.86 -7.89 28.65
C ASP A 99 -18.53 -8.26 27.19
N LEU A 100 -17.28 -8.02 26.79
CA LEU A 100 -16.80 -8.29 25.45
C LEU A 100 -16.66 -9.79 25.18
N LYS A 101 -17.44 -10.31 24.24
CA LYS A 101 -17.40 -11.71 23.84
C LYS A 101 -16.27 -11.95 22.82
N PRO A 102 -15.59 -13.12 22.86
CA PRO A 102 -14.58 -13.46 21.85
C PRO A 102 -15.07 -13.36 20.39
N SER A 103 -16.35 -13.63 20.14
CA SER A 103 -16.98 -13.49 18.83
C SER A 103 -17.02 -12.04 18.33
N GLU A 104 -17.16 -11.07 19.23
CA GLU A 104 -17.19 -9.64 18.90
C GLU A 104 -15.81 -9.13 18.52
N ILE A 105 -14.77 -9.58 19.24
CA ILE A 105 -13.37 -9.31 18.89
C ILE A 105 -13.01 -9.93 17.54
N SER A 106 -13.49 -11.14 17.26
CA SER A 106 -13.32 -11.78 15.94
C SER A 106 -13.99 -10.96 14.83
N THR A 107 -15.20 -10.46 15.08
CA THR A 107 -15.94 -9.61 14.13
C THR A 107 -15.21 -8.29 13.88
N LEU A 108 -14.73 -7.64 14.95
CA LEU A 108 -13.91 -6.42 14.84
C LEU A 108 -12.68 -6.67 13.97
N ARG A 109 -11.96 -7.76 14.21
CA ARG A 109 -10.81 -8.15 13.39
C ARG A 109 -11.19 -8.34 11.92
N GLY A 110 -12.32 -8.98 11.64
CA GLY A 110 -12.84 -9.12 10.28
C GLY A 110 -13.05 -7.78 9.58
N THR A 111 -13.71 -6.83 10.26
CA THR A 111 -13.92 -5.48 9.72
C THR A 111 -12.62 -4.71 9.49
N ARG A 112 -11.63 -4.86 10.39
CA ARG A 112 -10.30 -4.27 10.23
C ARG A 112 -9.57 -4.82 9.00
N LEU A 113 -9.54 -6.15 8.83
CA LEU A 113 -8.85 -6.79 7.71
C LEU A 113 -9.45 -6.39 6.36
N MET A 114 -10.78 -6.33 6.25
CA MET A 114 -11.43 -5.86 5.02
C MET A 114 -11.05 -4.41 4.69
N TYR A 115 -11.01 -3.54 5.70
CA TYR A 115 -10.59 -2.16 5.51
C TYR A 115 -9.12 -2.05 5.10
N GLU A 116 -8.21 -2.76 5.77
CA GLU A 116 -6.77 -2.75 5.47
C GLU A 116 -6.49 -3.23 4.04
N GLU A 117 -7.13 -4.32 3.61
CA GLU A 117 -6.99 -4.83 2.24
C GLU A 117 -7.47 -3.81 1.19
N ALA A 118 -8.62 -3.17 1.44
CA ALA A 118 -9.14 -2.14 0.55
C ALA A 118 -8.28 -0.86 0.54
N LEU A 119 -7.61 -0.54 1.65
CA LEU A 119 -6.68 0.57 1.72
C LEU A 119 -5.41 0.29 0.91
N GLU A 120 -4.85 -0.91 1.06
CA GLU A 120 -3.66 -1.33 0.32
C GLU A 120 -3.94 -1.38 -1.19
N GLY A 121 -5.06 -1.98 -1.60
CA GLY A 121 -5.48 -2.00 -2.99
C GLY A 121 -5.70 -0.60 -3.58
N PHE A 122 -6.29 0.33 -2.82
CA PHE A 122 -6.45 1.71 -3.27
C PHE A 122 -5.11 2.46 -3.36
N SER A 123 -4.19 2.24 -2.42
CA SER A 123 -2.84 2.79 -2.44
C SER A 123 -2.06 2.33 -3.68
N ALA A 124 -2.12 1.02 -3.98
CA ALA A 124 -1.52 0.46 -5.18
C ALA A 124 -2.11 1.07 -6.46
N LEU A 125 -3.43 1.28 -6.51
CA LEU A 125 -4.10 1.93 -7.64
C LEU A 125 -3.67 3.39 -7.82
N GLN A 126 -3.59 4.15 -6.72
CA GLN A 126 -3.07 5.53 -6.73
C GLN A 126 -1.62 5.59 -7.20
N HIS A 127 -0.79 4.65 -6.73
CA HIS A 127 0.61 4.57 -7.13
C HIS A 127 0.74 4.30 -8.63
N ALA A 128 0.02 3.31 -9.16
CA ALA A 128 0.03 2.98 -10.59
C ALA A 128 -0.42 4.16 -11.47
N LEU A 129 -1.44 4.92 -11.04
CA LEU A 129 -1.85 6.15 -11.72
C LEU A 129 -0.74 7.21 -11.69
N LYS A 130 -0.14 7.48 -10.53
CA LYS A 130 0.95 8.48 -10.37
C LYS A 130 2.18 8.14 -11.22
N ARG A 131 2.50 6.85 -11.36
CA ARG A 131 3.61 6.37 -12.20
C ARG A 131 3.27 6.40 -13.70
N GLY A 132 2.03 6.65 -14.07
CA GLY A 132 1.56 6.67 -15.46
C GLY A 132 1.51 5.27 -16.07
N TYR A 133 1.22 4.24 -15.26
CA TYR A 133 0.99 2.88 -15.75
C TYR A 133 -0.39 2.73 -16.41
N PHE A 134 -1.31 3.64 -16.10
CA PHE A 134 -2.55 3.81 -16.85
C PHE A 134 -3.00 5.27 -16.72
N ASP A 135 -3.95 5.66 -17.57
CA ASP A 135 -4.56 6.98 -17.58
C ASP A 135 -6.05 6.85 -17.21
N LEU A 136 -6.60 7.89 -16.57
CA LEU A 136 -8.04 7.94 -16.30
C LEU A 136 -8.78 8.42 -17.54
N THR A 137 -9.87 7.72 -17.87
CA THR A 137 -10.82 8.17 -18.89
C THR A 137 -12.01 8.88 -18.26
N ASP A 138 -12.58 9.86 -18.96
CA ASP A 138 -13.72 10.67 -18.48
C ASP A 138 -15.10 10.02 -18.72
N ASN A 139 -15.14 8.71 -19.03
CA ASN A 139 -16.39 7.96 -19.25
C ASN A 139 -17.18 7.72 -17.95
#